data_AF-A0A7S4BLZ2-F1
#
_entry.id   AF-A0A7S4BLZ2-F1
#
_cell.length_a   1.000
_cell.length_b   1.000
_cell.length_c   1.000
_cell.angle_alpha   90.00
_cell.angle_beta   90.00
_cell.angle_gamma   90.00
#
_symmetry.space_group_name_H-M   'P 1'
#
loop_
_entity.id
_entity.type
_entity.pdbx_description
1 polymer ?
#
loop_
_entity_poly.entity_id
_entity_poly.type
_entity_poly.pdbx_seq_one_letter_code
_entity_poly.pdbx_strand_id
1 'polypeptide(L)'
;KMTSAPSGSTMESAFQCWAPLLTSCRSYAERSGWRFSLDDFSNTNSAFHRSGSAMQAARVEAAPVVHEWGDRIREISRSERLSDGRLDGGSSGLLQEFELCQRLVANEAVMNSMHAMCRALGLEEALKKERLASGDAADGADDDCAYQDVTQPLEVIARRLFNYKAMVESDANAELRRRRILEATFIVEFGLAFGLPDRSDRTADEMLVEFLERVREWGGNNTESAKLLLETLPPGPAHQSLRKVLTDWLEENKTWVVRGGAVLGVIGVIAASIAVAHATSDRRSPANGHGQHLSGHGRRNGGA
;
A
#
# COMPACT_ATOMS: atom_id res chain seq x y z
N LYS A 1 -34.74 11.30 -25.33
CA LYS A 1 -33.37 10.92 -25.76
C LYS A 1 -32.64 10.40 -24.53
N MET A 2 -32.52 9.08 -24.38
CA MET A 2 -31.73 8.46 -23.32
C MET A 2 -30.25 8.62 -23.71
N THR A 3 -29.52 9.46 -22.99
CA THR A 3 -28.06 9.54 -23.09
C THR A 3 -27.48 8.24 -22.53
N SER A 4 -27.00 7.38 -23.42
CA SER A 4 -26.19 6.21 -23.07
C SER A 4 -25.04 6.67 -22.17
N ALA A 5 -24.94 6.09 -20.98
CA ALA A 5 -23.78 6.29 -20.11
C ALA A 5 -22.52 5.96 -20.93
N PRO A 6 -21.46 6.79 -20.84
CA PRO A 6 -20.22 6.52 -21.55
C PRO A 6 -19.77 5.12 -21.16
N SER A 7 -19.67 4.24 -22.16
CA SER A 7 -19.10 2.90 -22.05
C SER A 7 -17.80 3.02 -21.28
N GLY A 8 -17.77 2.45 -20.08
CA GLY A 8 -16.70 2.65 -19.12
C GLY A 8 -15.36 2.43 -19.79
N SER A 9 -14.52 3.47 -19.77
CA SER A 9 -13.10 3.37 -20.08
C SER A 9 -12.60 2.10 -19.42
N THR A 10 -12.27 1.09 -20.22
CA THR A 10 -11.61 -0.11 -19.75
C THR A 10 -10.26 0.37 -19.27
N MET A 11 -10.16 0.65 -17.97
CA MET A 11 -8.93 1.08 -17.33
C MET A 11 -7.89 -0.02 -17.52
N GLU A 12 -7.06 0.18 -18.53
CA GLU A 12 -5.94 -0.66 -18.91
C GLU A 12 -4.99 -0.77 -17.72
N SER A 13 -4.57 -2.00 -17.40
CA SER A 13 -3.61 -2.21 -16.32
C SER A 13 -2.25 -1.64 -16.73
N ALA A 14 -1.52 -1.08 -15.76
CA ALA A 14 -0.17 -0.58 -15.97
C ALA A 14 0.86 -1.70 -16.23
N PHE A 15 0.47 -2.96 -16.03
CA PHE A 15 1.31 -4.14 -16.13
C PHE A 15 0.72 -5.09 -17.17
N GLN A 16 1.06 -4.89 -18.44
CA GLN A 16 0.41 -5.58 -19.57
C GLN A 16 0.65 -7.08 -19.52
N CYS A 17 1.86 -7.51 -19.14
CA CYS A 17 2.18 -8.93 -19.01
C CYS A 17 1.42 -9.60 -17.88
N TRP A 18 1.00 -8.86 -16.84
CA TRP A 18 0.24 -9.35 -15.69
C TRP A 18 -1.28 -9.07 -15.77
N ALA A 19 -1.72 -8.30 -16.75
CA ALA A 19 -3.11 -7.85 -16.89
C ALA A 19 -4.15 -8.99 -16.90
N PRO A 20 -3.91 -10.17 -17.54
CA PRO A 20 -4.88 -11.26 -17.49
C PRO A 20 -5.07 -11.81 -16.06
N LEU A 21 -3.98 -12.02 -15.30
CA LEU A 21 -4.06 -12.45 -13.91
C LEU A 21 -4.83 -11.44 -13.05
N LEU A 22 -4.47 -10.16 -13.16
CA LEU A 22 -5.09 -9.08 -12.39
C LEU A 22 -6.59 -8.95 -12.69
N THR A 23 -6.98 -9.16 -13.95
CA THR A 23 -8.40 -9.11 -14.36
C THR A 23 -9.17 -10.26 -13.75
N SER A 24 -8.65 -11.49 -13.83
CA SER A 24 -9.30 -12.68 -13.27
C SER A 24 -9.31 -12.72 -11.74
N CYS A 25 -8.33 -12.10 -11.09
CA CYS A 25 -8.23 -12.07 -9.63
C CYS A 25 -8.83 -10.81 -9.00
N ARG A 26 -9.43 -9.89 -9.78
CA ARG A 26 -9.87 -8.58 -9.28
C ARG A 26 -10.84 -8.69 -8.10
N SER A 27 -11.86 -9.55 -8.20
CA SER A 27 -12.85 -9.76 -7.13
C SER A 27 -12.21 -10.20 -5.82
N TYR A 28 -11.16 -11.04 -5.89
CA TYR A 28 -10.40 -11.48 -4.73
C TYR A 28 -9.51 -10.35 -4.20
N ALA A 29 -8.72 -9.72 -5.08
CA ALA A 29 -7.80 -8.66 -4.73
C ALA A 29 -8.51 -7.48 -4.06
N GLU A 30 -9.63 -7.00 -4.60
CA GLU A 30 -10.38 -5.90 -3.99
C GLU A 30 -10.90 -6.24 -2.58
N ARG A 31 -11.23 -7.51 -2.31
CA ARG A 31 -11.72 -7.96 -0.99
C ARG A 31 -10.59 -8.22 0.01
N SER A 32 -9.41 -8.58 -0.48
CA SER A 32 -8.23 -8.81 0.37
C SER A 32 -7.41 -7.54 0.61
N GLY A 33 -7.84 -6.40 0.06
CA GLY A 33 -7.06 -5.16 0.09
C GLY A 33 -5.80 -5.25 -0.77
N TRP A 34 -5.88 -5.98 -1.88
CA TRP A 34 -4.82 -6.26 -2.85
C TRP A 34 -3.66 -7.09 -2.29
N ARG A 35 -3.96 -7.89 -1.26
CA ARG A 35 -3.03 -8.83 -0.65
C ARG A 35 -3.22 -10.21 -1.25
N PHE A 36 -2.14 -10.87 -1.62
CA PHE A 36 -2.16 -12.25 -2.08
C PHE A 36 -1.65 -13.19 -0.98
N SER A 37 -2.40 -14.24 -0.70
CA SER A 37 -1.99 -15.31 0.22
C SER A 37 -2.20 -16.66 -0.46
N LEU A 38 -1.12 -17.43 -0.60
CA LEU A 38 -1.20 -18.78 -1.19
C LEU A 38 -2.03 -19.75 -0.32
N ASP A 39 -2.07 -19.52 0.99
CA ASP A 39 -2.83 -20.34 1.94
C ASP A 39 -4.35 -20.28 1.66
N ASP A 40 -4.84 -19.16 1.13
CA ASP A 40 -6.24 -18.98 0.74
C ASP A 40 -6.67 -19.91 -0.40
N PHE A 41 -5.70 -20.39 -1.20
CA PHE A 41 -5.92 -21.26 -2.35
C PHE A 41 -5.44 -22.70 -2.12
N SER A 42 -4.60 -22.94 -1.11
CA SER A 42 -4.04 -24.27 -0.82
C SER A 42 -4.89 -25.07 0.17
N ASN A 43 -5.55 -24.40 1.13
CA ASN A 43 -6.30 -25.08 2.19
C ASN A 43 -7.81 -24.90 2.05
N THR A 44 -8.42 -25.74 1.21
CA THR A 44 -9.88 -25.75 1.02
C THR A 44 -10.64 -26.02 2.32
N ASN A 45 -10.09 -26.76 3.29
CA ASN A 45 -10.77 -27.07 4.55
C ASN A 45 -10.69 -25.96 5.62
N SER A 46 -9.63 -25.14 5.67
CA SER A 46 -9.49 -24.11 6.71
C SER A 46 -10.11 -22.77 6.32
N ALA A 47 -10.28 -22.51 5.02
CA ALA A 47 -10.83 -21.26 4.49
C ALA A 47 -12.34 -21.08 4.80
N PHE A 48 -13.08 -22.18 4.99
CA PHE A 48 -14.55 -22.16 5.18
C PHE A 48 -15.01 -21.48 6.46
N HIS A 49 -14.20 -21.47 7.52
CA HIS A 49 -14.65 -21.01 8.84
C HIS A 49 -14.40 -19.53 9.14
N ARG A 50 -13.56 -18.83 8.35
CA ARG A 50 -13.13 -17.46 8.68
C ARG A 50 -13.58 -16.37 7.72
N SER A 51 -14.08 -16.73 6.54
CA SER A 51 -14.34 -15.75 5.48
C SER A 51 -15.82 -15.64 5.16
N GLY A 52 -16.33 -14.42 5.06
CA GLY A 52 -17.70 -14.18 4.62
C GLY A 52 -17.97 -14.81 3.24
N SER A 53 -19.22 -15.16 2.96
CA SER A 53 -19.63 -15.87 1.73
C SER A 53 -19.10 -15.23 0.45
N ALA A 54 -18.99 -13.90 0.41
CA ALA A 54 -18.50 -13.16 -0.74
C ALA A 54 -16.99 -13.30 -1.01
N MET A 55 -16.16 -13.39 0.04
CA MET A 55 -14.73 -13.65 -0.12
C MET A 55 -14.49 -15.08 -0.59
N GLN A 56 -15.27 -16.04 -0.06
CA GLN A 56 -15.19 -17.43 -0.50
C GLN A 56 -15.56 -17.58 -1.99
N ALA A 57 -16.63 -16.91 -2.43
CA ALA A 57 -17.00 -16.90 -3.85
C ALA A 57 -15.88 -16.35 -4.74
N ALA A 58 -15.27 -15.21 -4.35
CA ALA A 58 -14.17 -14.61 -5.09
C ALA A 58 -12.92 -15.51 -5.15
N ARG A 59 -12.62 -16.26 -4.08
CA ARG A 59 -11.53 -17.26 -4.08
C ARG A 59 -11.81 -18.41 -5.04
N VAL A 60 -13.03 -18.97 -4.98
CA VAL A 60 -13.44 -20.07 -5.88
C VAL A 60 -13.38 -19.63 -7.35
N GLU A 61 -13.77 -18.40 -7.63
CA GLU A 61 -13.67 -17.78 -8.96
C GLU A 61 -12.22 -17.64 -9.44
N ALA A 62 -11.32 -17.13 -8.58
CA ALA A 62 -9.92 -16.87 -8.95
C ALA A 62 -9.03 -18.13 -8.97
N ALA A 63 -9.39 -19.18 -8.23
CA ALA A 63 -8.59 -20.39 -8.03
C ALA A 63 -8.01 -21.01 -9.33
N PRO A 64 -8.78 -21.29 -10.39
CA PRO A 64 -8.23 -21.91 -11.59
C PRO A 64 -7.12 -21.08 -12.23
N VAL A 65 -7.31 -19.75 -12.30
CA VAL A 65 -6.31 -18.84 -12.91
C VAL A 65 -5.09 -18.71 -12.01
N VAL A 66 -5.26 -18.67 -10.69
CA VAL A 66 -4.14 -18.66 -9.73
C VAL A 66 -3.26 -19.90 -9.89
N HIS A 67 -3.85 -21.09 -10.04
CA HIS A 67 -3.07 -22.32 -10.25
C HIS A 67 -2.35 -22.33 -11.60
N GLU A 68 -3.04 -21.98 -12.69
CA GLU A 68 -2.45 -21.89 -14.03
C GLU A 68 -1.24 -20.93 -14.06
N TRP A 69 -1.42 -19.73 -13.52
CA TRP A 69 -0.36 -18.73 -13.44
C TRP A 69 0.75 -19.17 -12.49
N GLY A 70 0.41 -19.80 -11.38
CA GLY A 70 1.38 -20.35 -10.44
C GLY A 70 2.32 -21.36 -11.09
N ASP A 71 1.79 -22.26 -11.91
CA ASP A 71 2.59 -23.23 -12.67
C ASP A 71 3.48 -22.55 -13.71
N ARG A 72 2.94 -21.54 -14.42
CA ARG A 72 3.71 -20.72 -15.35
C ARG A 72 4.88 -20.02 -14.67
N ILE A 73 4.65 -19.41 -13.50
CA ILE A 73 5.70 -18.74 -12.72
C ILE A 73 6.78 -19.74 -12.28
N ARG A 74 6.39 -20.91 -11.78
CA ARG A 74 7.36 -21.95 -11.36
C ARG A 74 8.23 -22.43 -12.52
N GLU A 75 7.67 -22.55 -13.72
CA GLU A 75 8.44 -22.88 -14.93
C GLU A 75 9.47 -21.79 -15.24
N ILE A 76 9.06 -20.51 -15.21
CA ILE A 76 9.97 -19.37 -15.41
C ILE A 76 11.11 -19.40 -14.38
N SER A 77 10.80 -19.56 -13.10
CA SER A 77 11.81 -19.65 -12.04
C SER A 77 12.77 -20.83 -12.21
N ARG A 78 12.29 -21.98 -12.71
CA ARG A 78 13.15 -23.13 -13.00
C ARG A 78 14.07 -22.86 -14.19
N SER A 79 13.53 -22.29 -15.26
CA SER A 79 14.28 -21.94 -16.47
C SER A 79 15.38 -20.91 -16.18
N GLU A 80 15.08 -19.90 -15.36
CA GLU A 80 16.05 -18.87 -14.93
C GLU A 80 17.23 -19.46 -14.15
N ARG A 81 17.00 -20.47 -13.32
CA ARG A 81 18.08 -21.14 -12.55
C ARG A 81 18.98 -22.01 -13.43
N LEU A 82 18.46 -22.52 -14.54
CA LEU A 82 19.20 -23.41 -15.46
C LEU A 82 19.93 -22.62 -16.56
N SER A 83 19.39 -21.47 -16.93
CA SER A 83 19.99 -20.60 -17.93
C SER A 83 21.01 -19.72 -17.21
N ASP A 84 22.27 -19.65 -17.68
CA ASP A 84 23.32 -18.73 -17.17
C ASP A 84 22.97 -17.24 -17.42
N GLY A 85 21.76 -16.80 -17.07
CA GLY A 85 21.24 -15.45 -17.30
C GLY A 85 20.68 -15.18 -18.71
N ARG A 86 20.68 -16.14 -19.63
CA ARG A 86 20.10 -15.98 -20.98
C ARG A 86 18.65 -16.47 -21.03
N LEU A 87 17.69 -15.55 -20.83
CA LEU A 87 16.26 -15.84 -20.93
C LEU A 87 15.74 -15.69 -22.37
N ASP A 88 14.82 -16.56 -22.76
CA ASP A 88 14.03 -16.39 -24.00
C ASP A 88 13.14 -15.15 -23.90
N GLY A 89 12.99 -14.42 -25.02
CA GLY A 89 12.37 -13.08 -25.04
C GLY A 89 10.95 -12.98 -24.47
N GLY A 90 10.17 -14.07 -24.46
CA GLY A 90 8.81 -14.09 -23.93
C GLY A 90 8.71 -14.11 -22.39
N SER A 91 9.62 -14.81 -21.70
CA SER A 91 9.68 -14.84 -20.23
C SER A 91 10.32 -13.57 -19.66
N SER A 92 11.04 -12.84 -20.50
CA SER A 92 11.71 -11.60 -20.15
C SER A 92 10.73 -10.50 -19.74
N GLY A 93 9.61 -10.34 -20.46
CA GLY A 93 8.64 -9.26 -20.18
C GLY A 93 7.97 -9.39 -18.79
N LEU A 94 7.55 -10.61 -18.42
CA LEU A 94 6.90 -10.86 -17.13
C LEU A 94 7.86 -10.60 -15.96
N LEU A 95 9.11 -11.05 -16.07
CA LEU A 95 10.16 -10.82 -15.06
C LEU A 95 10.52 -9.33 -14.97
N GLN A 96 10.65 -8.63 -16.09
CA GLN A 96 10.88 -7.18 -16.11
C GLN A 96 9.74 -6.41 -15.42
N GLU A 97 8.48 -6.74 -15.71
CA GLU A 97 7.34 -6.13 -15.04
C GLU A 97 7.30 -6.48 -13.55
N PHE A 98 7.67 -7.70 -13.15
CA PHE A 98 7.77 -8.09 -11.76
C PHE A 98 8.82 -7.27 -11.01
N GLU A 99 10.01 -7.10 -11.57
CA GLU A 99 11.06 -6.23 -11.01
C GLU A 99 10.64 -4.77 -10.89
N LEU A 100 9.92 -4.27 -11.89
CA LEU A 100 9.31 -2.94 -11.83
C LEU A 100 8.31 -2.83 -10.68
N CYS A 101 7.48 -3.87 -10.46
CA CYS A 101 6.56 -3.93 -9.35
C CYS A 101 7.30 -3.94 -8.00
N GLN A 102 8.36 -4.74 -7.87
CA GLN A 102 9.18 -4.80 -6.65
C GLN A 102 9.77 -3.44 -6.31
N ARG A 103 10.37 -2.74 -7.28
CA ARG A 103 10.90 -1.38 -7.09
C ARG A 103 9.80 -0.39 -6.72
N LEU A 104 8.65 -0.44 -7.38
CA LEU A 104 7.54 0.47 -7.10
C LEU A 104 7.03 0.30 -5.66
N VAL A 105 6.84 -0.95 -5.22
CA VAL A 105 6.37 -1.27 -3.87
C VAL A 105 7.42 -0.90 -2.82
N ALA A 106 8.70 -1.19 -3.07
CA ALA A 106 9.78 -0.84 -2.15
C ALA A 106 9.90 0.67 -1.95
N ASN A 107 9.92 1.46 -3.04
CA ASN A 107 10.01 2.93 -2.96
C ASN A 107 8.81 3.54 -2.22
N GLU A 108 7.60 3.07 -2.51
CA GLU A 108 6.39 3.53 -1.82
C GLU A 108 6.41 3.16 -0.32
N ALA A 109 6.88 1.95 0.02
CA ALA A 109 7.03 1.52 1.41
C ALA A 109 8.06 2.36 2.18
N VAL A 110 9.20 2.69 1.57
CA VAL A 110 10.21 3.57 2.18
C VAL A 110 9.65 4.97 2.39
N MET A 111 9.02 5.58 1.38
CA MET A 111 8.39 6.89 1.51
C MET A 111 7.35 6.91 2.64
N ASN A 112 6.49 5.88 2.72
CA ASN A 112 5.49 5.78 3.77
C ASN A 112 6.10 5.62 5.16
N SER A 113 7.19 4.85 5.27
CA SER A 113 7.96 4.68 6.50
C SER A 113 8.62 5.99 6.96
N MET A 114 9.32 6.69 6.07
CA MET A 114 9.92 7.99 6.34
C MET A 114 8.86 8.99 6.82
N HIS A 115 7.72 9.02 6.14
CA HIS A 115 6.64 9.93 6.47
C HIS A 115 6.04 9.62 7.84
N ALA A 116 5.78 8.36 8.14
CA ALA A 116 5.32 7.92 9.47
C ALA A 116 6.32 8.31 10.56
N MET A 117 7.62 8.16 10.32
CA MET A 117 8.67 8.56 11.25
C MET A 117 8.65 10.07 11.51
N CYS A 118 8.65 10.89 10.45
CA CYS A 118 8.61 12.34 10.58
C CYS A 118 7.39 12.81 11.38
N ARG A 119 6.23 12.16 11.19
CA ARG A 119 5.02 12.43 11.98
C ARG A 119 5.17 12.00 13.44
N ALA A 120 5.73 10.82 13.70
CA ALA A 120 5.98 10.32 15.05
C ALA A 120 6.96 11.20 15.84
N LEU A 121 7.90 11.85 15.14
CA LEU A 121 8.84 12.82 15.72
C LEU A 121 8.23 14.22 15.91
N GLY A 122 6.98 14.44 15.49
CA GLY A 122 6.31 15.74 15.58
C GLY A 122 6.83 16.80 14.61
N LEU A 123 7.60 16.42 13.59
CA LEU A 123 8.18 17.36 12.62
C LEU A 123 7.11 18.06 11.77
N GLU A 124 6.01 17.36 11.47
CA GLU A 124 4.90 17.93 10.70
C GLU A 124 4.28 19.15 11.41
N GLU A 125 4.02 19.03 12.72
CA GLU A 125 3.41 20.10 13.52
C GLU A 125 4.39 21.25 13.77
N ALA A 126 5.67 20.94 13.94
CA ALA A 126 6.73 21.94 14.02
C ALA A 126 6.80 22.79 12.74
N LEU A 127 6.82 22.15 11.57
CA LEU A 127 6.85 22.82 10.26
C LEU A 127 5.60 23.65 10.00
N LYS A 128 4.40 23.15 10.35
CA LYS A 128 3.16 23.93 10.25
C LYS A 128 3.21 25.19 11.11
N LYS A 129 3.70 25.07 12.35
CA LYS A 129 3.82 26.20 13.27
C LYS A 129 4.81 27.25 12.75
N GLU A 130 5.95 26.80 12.20
CA GLU A 130 6.94 27.69 11.58
C GLU A 130 6.33 28.46 10.40
N ARG A 131 5.60 27.79 9.51
CA ARG A 131 4.93 28.41 8.36
C ARG A 131 3.85 29.42 8.78
N LEU A 132 3.13 29.14 9.86
CA LEU A 132 2.16 30.10 10.42
C LEU A 132 2.86 31.32 11.04
N ALA A 133 4.04 31.13 11.65
CA ALA A 133 4.79 32.20 12.30
C ALA A 133 5.52 33.11 11.29
N SER A 134 5.99 32.57 10.16
CA SER A 134 6.67 33.37 9.14
C SER A 134 5.73 34.32 8.39
N GLY A 135 4.41 34.08 8.44
CA GLY A 135 3.44 34.88 7.71
C GLY A 135 3.55 34.75 6.19
N ASP A 136 4.38 33.82 5.70
CA ASP A 136 4.45 33.48 4.29
C ASP A 136 3.14 32.77 3.92
N ALA A 137 2.23 33.57 3.34
CA ALA A 137 1.10 33.04 2.61
C ALA A 137 1.62 31.97 1.65
N ALA A 138 0.88 30.87 1.55
CA ALA A 138 1.32 29.61 0.94
C ALA A 138 1.76 29.67 -0.55
N ASP A 139 1.87 30.85 -1.14
CA ASP A 139 2.01 31.14 -2.58
C ASP A 139 3.44 31.05 -3.15
N GLY A 140 4.45 30.62 -2.39
CA GLY A 140 5.80 30.47 -2.96
C GLY A 140 6.87 29.77 -2.12
N ALA A 141 6.49 29.16 -0.99
CA ALA A 141 7.44 28.54 -0.07
C ALA A 141 7.82 27.12 -0.53
N ASP A 142 8.84 27.06 -1.40
CA ASP A 142 9.71 25.91 -1.67
C ASP A 142 8.94 24.65 -2.14
N ASP A 143 8.56 24.61 -3.42
CA ASP A 143 8.06 23.41 -4.13
C ASP A 143 9.10 22.27 -4.21
N ASP A 144 10.17 22.33 -3.42
CA ASP A 144 11.17 21.30 -3.33
C ASP A 144 10.55 20.02 -2.76
N CYS A 145 10.40 19.05 -3.66
CA CYS A 145 9.85 17.73 -3.40
C CYS A 145 10.93 16.64 -3.45
N ALA A 146 12.23 17.00 -3.46
CA ALA A 146 13.35 16.08 -3.60
C ALA A 146 13.69 15.34 -2.29
N TYR A 147 12.69 14.66 -1.70
CA TYR A 147 12.84 13.96 -0.42
C TYR A 147 13.83 12.80 -0.45
N GLN A 148 14.16 12.28 -1.64
CA GLN A 148 15.13 11.20 -1.81
C GLN A 148 16.58 11.64 -1.53
N ASP A 149 16.84 12.95 -1.51
CA ASP A 149 18.14 13.48 -1.06
C ASP A 149 18.21 13.45 0.48
N VAL A 150 18.55 12.28 1.00
CA VAL A 150 18.70 11.99 2.43
C VAL A 150 20.06 12.42 3.01
N THR A 151 20.84 13.19 2.24
CA THR A 151 22.09 13.81 2.71
C THR A 151 21.85 15.10 3.50
N GLN A 152 20.64 15.66 3.41
CA GLN A 152 20.23 16.88 4.10
C GLN A 152 19.89 16.64 5.58
N PRO A 153 19.81 17.71 6.41
CA PRO A 153 19.25 17.61 7.76
C PRO A 153 17.82 17.05 7.76
N LEU A 154 17.45 16.36 8.84
CA LEU A 154 16.17 15.65 8.93
C LEU A 154 14.95 16.56 8.69
N GLU A 155 14.99 17.79 9.19
CA GLU A 155 13.91 18.76 9.04
C GLU A 155 13.71 19.16 7.58
N VAL A 156 14.79 19.27 6.82
CA VAL A 156 14.76 19.55 5.37
C VAL A 156 14.16 18.37 4.62
N ILE A 157 14.59 17.14 4.93
CA ILE A 157 14.02 15.91 4.35
C ILE A 157 12.52 15.83 4.65
N ALA A 158 12.13 16.06 5.91
CA ALA A 158 10.74 16.01 6.34
C ALA A 158 9.88 17.03 5.57
N ARG A 159 10.35 18.28 5.45
CA ARG A 159 9.65 19.31 4.68
C ARG A 159 9.44 18.90 3.22
N ARG A 160 10.50 18.45 2.54
CA ARG A 160 10.43 17.96 1.15
C ARG A 160 9.47 16.78 0.99
N LEU A 161 9.47 15.87 1.96
CA LEU A 161 8.60 14.70 1.96
C LEU A 161 7.11 15.09 2.13
N PHE A 162 6.80 16.04 3.02
CA PHE A 162 5.44 16.54 3.17
C PHE A 162 4.96 17.29 1.93
N ASN A 163 5.83 18.10 1.32
CA ASN A 163 5.55 18.77 0.05
C ASN A 163 5.27 17.77 -1.08
N TYR A 164 6.12 16.75 -1.22
CA TYR A 164 5.93 15.67 -2.19
C TYR A 164 4.60 14.95 -1.98
N LYS A 165 4.24 14.62 -0.73
CA LYS A 165 2.95 13.96 -0.45
C LYS A 165 1.76 14.84 -0.78
N ALA A 166 1.79 16.11 -0.39
CA ALA A 166 0.72 17.05 -0.73
C ALA A 166 0.57 17.18 -2.26
N MET A 167 1.68 17.28 -2.99
CA MET A 167 1.68 17.29 -4.46
C MET A 167 1.02 16.04 -5.02
N VAL A 168 1.43 14.85 -4.57
CA VAL A 168 0.90 13.56 -5.03
C VAL A 168 -0.58 13.39 -4.72
N GLU A 169 -1.04 13.84 -3.56
CA GLU A 169 -2.45 13.78 -3.16
C GLU A 169 -3.33 14.77 -3.96
N SER A 170 -2.74 15.87 -4.42
CA SER A 170 -3.42 16.87 -5.26
C SER A 170 -3.40 16.55 -6.77
N ASP A 171 -2.59 15.59 -7.20
CA ASP A 171 -2.46 15.20 -8.61
C ASP A 171 -3.79 14.61 -9.14
N ALA A 172 -4.22 15.03 -10.32
CA ALA A 172 -5.39 14.47 -11.00
C ALA A 172 -5.29 12.94 -11.22
N ASN A 173 -4.07 12.39 -11.21
CA ASN A 173 -3.77 10.97 -11.37
C ASN A 173 -3.52 10.23 -10.05
N ALA A 174 -3.76 10.84 -8.89
CA ALA A 174 -3.53 10.22 -7.58
C ALA A 174 -4.19 8.83 -7.45
N GLU A 175 -5.42 8.69 -7.94
CA GLU A 175 -6.15 7.42 -7.91
C GLU A 175 -5.53 6.36 -8.84
N LEU A 176 -5.08 6.76 -10.03
CA LEU A 176 -4.37 5.86 -10.96
C LEU A 176 -3.04 5.39 -10.35
N ARG A 177 -2.30 6.29 -9.72
CA ARG A 177 -1.06 5.95 -8.99
C ARG A 177 -1.35 4.97 -7.86
N ARG A 178 -2.35 5.25 -7.02
CA ARG A 178 -2.75 4.38 -5.91
C ARG A 178 -3.10 2.98 -6.42
N ARG A 179 -3.90 2.89 -7.47
CA ARG A 179 -4.26 1.61 -8.09
C ARG A 179 -3.03 0.87 -8.62
N ARG A 180 -2.10 1.56 -9.29
CA ARG A 180 -0.87 0.96 -9.80
C ARG A 180 -0.03 0.34 -8.68
N ILE A 181 0.08 1.00 -7.53
CA ILE A 181 0.79 0.48 -6.34
C ILE A 181 0.09 -0.77 -5.80
N LEU A 182 -1.24 -0.77 -5.75
CA LEU A 182 -2.03 -1.93 -5.29
C LEU A 182 -1.88 -3.13 -6.23
N GLU A 183 -1.98 -2.92 -7.55
CA GLU A 183 -1.72 -3.96 -8.56
C GLU A 183 -0.29 -4.50 -8.45
N ALA A 184 0.71 -3.63 -8.29
CA ALA A 184 2.10 -4.03 -8.08
C ALA A 184 2.28 -4.85 -6.80
N THR A 185 1.65 -4.45 -5.69
CA THR A 185 1.69 -5.19 -4.41
C THR A 185 1.17 -6.62 -4.60
N PHE A 186 0.03 -6.76 -5.27
CA PHE A 186 -0.55 -8.08 -5.58
C PHE A 186 0.40 -8.93 -6.43
N ILE A 187 0.98 -8.35 -7.49
CA ILE A 187 1.95 -9.02 -8.38
C ILE A 187 3.17 -9.51 -7.60
N VAL A 188 3.75 -8.66 -6.74
CA VAL A 188 4.93 -8.99 -5.94
C VAL A 188 4.64 -10.17 -5.02
N GLU A 189 3.54 -10.11 -4.27
CA GLU A 189 3.17 -11.19 -3.35
C GLU A 189 2.85 -12.50 -4.07
N PHE A 190 2.15 -12.42 -5.21
CA PHE A 190 1.88 -13.58 -6.05
C PHE A 190 3.17 -14.22 -6.57
N GLY A 191 4.04 -13.42 -7.20
CA GLY A 191 5.28 -13.92 -7.78
C GLY A 191 6.20 -14.56 -6.75
N LEU A 192 6.38 -13.93 -5.59
CA LEU A 192 7.18 -14.49 -4.49
C LEU A 192 6.59 -15.80 -3.96
N ALA A 193 5.26 -15.88 -3.82
CA ALA A 193 4.59 -17.11 -3.35
C ALA A 193 4.76 -18.30 -4.31
N PHE A 194 4.94 -18.04 -5.61
CA PHE A 194 5.20 -19.07 -6.62
C PHE A 194 6.69 -19.24 -6.98
N GLY A 195 7.58 -18.55 -6.26
CA GLY A 195 9.02 -18.78 -6.32
C GLY A 195 9.78 -17.94 -7.34
N LEU A 196 9.23 -16.79 -7.79
CA LEU A 196 10.07 -15.77 -8.42
C LEU A 196 11.14 -15.30 -7.43
N PRO A 197 12.36 -14.98 -7.89
CA PRO A 197 13.41 -14.48 -7.03
C PRO A 197 13.04 -13.10 -6.47
N ASP A 198 13.35 -12.88 -5.19
CA ASP A 198 13.27 -11.55 -4.60
C ASP A 198 14.45 -10.71 -5.09
N ARG A 199 14.19 -9.73 -5.96
CA ARG A 199 15.17 -8.76 -6.44
C ARG A 199 14.95 -7.42 -5.74
N SER A 200 15.15 -7.43 -4.42
CA SER A 200 15.00 -6.26 -3.55
C SER A 200 15.70 -5.02 -4.12
N ASP A 201 15.02 -3.86 -4.08
CA ASP A 201 15.58 -2.60 -4.55
C ASP A 201 16.60 -2.06 -3.53
N ARG A 202 17.87 -2.37 -3.77
CA ARG A 202 18.98 -1.92 -2.92
C ARG A 202 18.99 -0.41 -2.71
N THR A 203 18.57 0.36 -3.72
CA THR A 203 18.49 1.82 -3.63
C THR A 203 17.49 2.27 -2.57
N ALA A 204 16.33 1.61 -2.51
CA ALA A 204 15.29 1.91 -1.54
C ALA A 204 15.74 1.52 -0.12
N ASP A 205 16.37 0.35 0.02
CA ASP A 205 16.93 -0.12 1.29
C ASP A 205 18.03 0.86 1.81
N GLU A 206 18.97 1.25 0.94
CA GLU A 206 20.05 2.21 1.25
C GLU A 206 19.48 3.59 1.64
N MET A 207 18.48 4.10 0.91
CA MET A 207 17.78 5.35 1.23
C MET A 207 17.12 5.31 2.61
N LEU A 208 16.49 4.19 2.99
CA LEU A 208 15.89 4.03 4.31
C LEU A 208 16.95 4.02 5.41
N VAL A 209 18.07 3.29 5.23
CA VAL A 209 19.18 3.26 6.19
C VAL A 209 19.75 4.66 6.40
N GLU A 210 20.06 5.37 5.32
CA GLU A 210 20.59 6.73 5.40
C GLU A 210 19.61 7.71 6.07
N PHE A 211 18.31 7.56 5.80
CA PHE A 211 17.29 8.33 6.51
C PHE A 211 17.27 8.03 8.02
N LEU A 212 17.35 6.75 8.42
CA LEU A 212 17.38 6.37 9.83
C LEU A 212 18.64 6.90 10.54
N GLU A 213 19.74 7.02 9.82
CA GLU A 213 20.96 7.69 10.31
C GLU A 213 20.72 9.18 10.56
N ARG A 214 20.01 9.89 9.66
CA ARG A 214 19.58 11.28 9.91
C ARG A 214 18.64 11.40 11.11
N VAL A 215 17.73 10.44 11.30
CA VAL A 215 16.85 10.37 12.48
C VAL A 215 17.67 10.22 13.76
N ARG A 216 18.69 9.35 13.74
CA ARG A 216 19.60 9.15 14.88
C ARG A 216 20.40 10.40 15.22
N GLU A 217 20.93 11.08 14.20
CA GLU A 217 21.70 12.32 14.35
C GLU A 217 20.84 13.48 14.87
N TRP A 218 19.60 13.60 14.38
CA TRP A 218 18.72 14.72 14.67
C TRP A 218 18.46 14.93 16.15
N GLY A 219 18.21 13.86 16.91
CA GLY A 219 18.05 14.07 18.34
C GLY A 219 17.26 13.01 19.10
N GLY A 220 18.04 12.24 19.85
CA GLY A 220 17.93 12.29 21.31
C GLY A 220 16.92 11.34 21.94
N ASN A 221 17.39 10.12 22.23
CA ASN A 221 16.83 9.09 23.13
C ASN A 221 15.39 8.59 22.89
N ASN A 222 14.63 9.08 21.93
CA ASN A 222 13.23 8.64 21.74
C ASN A 222 13.11 7.40 20.84
N THR A 223 13.40 6.23 21.42
CA THR A 223 13.42 4.94 20.73
C THR A 223 12.03 4.38 20.45
N GLU A 224 11.00 4.92 21.10
CA GLU A 224 9.61 4.53 20.86
C GLU A 224 9.18 4.82 19.41
N SER A 225 9.69 5.91 18.81
CA SER A 225 9.38 6.27 17.42
C SER A 225 9.87 5.21 16.42
N ALA A 226 11.04 4.59 16.67
CA ALA A 226 11.59 3.57 15.79
C ALA A 226 10.84 2.23 15.90
N LYS A 227 10.35 1.89 17.10
CA LYS A 227 9.52 0.69 17.32
C LYS A 227 8.15 0.83 16.64
N LEU A 228 7.55 2.02 16.71
CA LEU A 228 6.29 2.31 16.00
C LEU A 228 6.43 2.08 14.49
N LEU A 229 7.61 2.33 13.92
CA LEU A 229 7.85 2.13 12.48
C LEU A 229 7.76 0.64 12.09
N LEU A 230 8.34 -0.26 12.89
CA LEU A 230 8.19 -1.71 12.66
C LEU A 230 6.72 -2.14 12.63
N GLU A 231 5.88 -1.52 13.48
CA GLU A 231 4.45 -1.81 13.55
C GLU A 231 3.67 -1.22 12.36
N THR A 232 4.16 -0.13 11.76
CA THR A 232 3.53 0.48 10.57
C THR A 232 3.79 -0.28 9.27
N LEU A 233 4.89 -1.04 9.18
CA LEU A 233 5.18 -1.82 7.98
C LEU A 233 4.17 -2.97 7.84
N PRO A 234 3.42 -3.06 6.74
CA PRO A 234 2.46 -4.14 6.56
C PRO A 234 3.17 -5.50 6.60
N PRO A 235 2.56 -6.54 7.21
CA PRO A 235 3.10 -7.89 7.12
C PRO A 235 3.07 -8.33 5.67
N GLY A 236 4.03 -9.14 5.22
CA GLY A 236 4.03 -9.70 3.88
C GLY A 236 5.44 -9.91 3.31
N PRO A 237 5.59 -10.79 2.32
CA PRO A 237 6.88 -11.08 1.70
C PRO A 237 7.42 -9.86 0.94
N ALA A 238 6.55 -9.02 0.38
CA ALA A 238 6.92 -7.80 -0.35
C ALA A 238 7.70 -6.77 0.50
N HIS A 239 7.61 -6.85 1.83
CA HIS A 239 8.25 -5.92 2.76
C HIS A 239 9.33 -6.58 3.61
N GLN A 240 9.71 -7.83 3.29
CA GLN A 240 10.62 -8.61 4.14
C GLN A 240 12.03 -8.00 4.19
N SER A 241 12.54 -7.48 3.08
CA SER A 241 13.85 -6.80 3.04
C SER A 241 13.85 -5.57 3.95
N LEU A 242 12.88 -4.67 3.79
CA LEU A 242 12.75 -3.45 4.58
C LEU A 242 12.57 -3.74 6.08
N ARG A 243 11.74 -4.73 6.42
CA ARG A 243 11.59 -5.18 7.81
C ARG A 243 12.89 -5.70 8.39
N LYS A 244 13.64 -6.48 7.60
CA LYS A 244 14.96 -6.98 8.00
C LYS A 244 15.93 -5.82 8.22
N VAL A 245 16.06 -4.91 7.27
CA VAL A 245 16.91 -3.70 7.36
C VAL A 245 16.59 -2.89 8.62
N LEU A 246 15.31 -2.65 8.88
CA LEU A 246 14.88 -1.92 10.06
C LEU A 246 15.15 -2.67 11.36
N THR A 247 14.94 -3.99 11.36
CA THR A 247 15.22 -4.84 12.53
C THR A 247 16.72 -4.83 12.82
N ASP A 248 17.55 -5.10 11.80
CA ASP A 248 19.01 -5.11 11.89
C ASP A 248 19.52 -3.76 12.41
N TRP A 249 19.05 -2.66 11.82
CA TRP A 249 19.39 -1.30 12.30
C TRP A 249 18.97 -1.08 13.75
N LEU A 250 17.76 -1.48 14.14
CA LEU A 250 17.31 -1.39 15.53
C LEU A 250 18.22 -2.19 16.46
N GLU A 251 18.65 -3.39 16.07
CA GLU A 251 19.54 -4.24 16.86
C GLU A 251 20.90 -3.60 17.07
N GLU A 252 21.50 -3.06 16.01
CA GLU A 252 22.80 -2.39 16.06
C GLU A 252 22.76 -1.12 16.92
N ASN A 253 21.63 -0.42 16.93
CA ASN A 253 21.44 0.82 17.69
C ASN A 253 20.85 0.59 19.09
N LYS A 254 20.65 -0.66 19.54
CA LYS A 254 20.18 -1.02 20.91
C LYS A 254 21.04 -0.40 22.02
N THR A 255 22.34 -0.24 21.84
CA THR A 255 23.22 0.31 22.88
C THR A 255 23.01 1.79 23.15
N TRP A 256 22.61 2.53 22.12
CA TRP A 256 22.16 3.92 22.26
C TRP A 256 20.83 3.99 23.00
N VAL A 257 19.92 3.05 22.72
CA VAL A 257 18.63 2.91 23.44
C VAL A 257 18.83 2.76 24.94
N VAL A 258 19.79 1.95 25.37
CA VAL A 258 20.03 1.70 26.80
C VAL A 258 20.70 2.89 27.50
N ARG A 259 21.56 3.66 26.81
CA ARG A 259 22.27 4.80 27.41
C ARG A 259 21.44 6.09 27.44
N GLY A 260 20.41 6.17 26.60
CA GLY A 260 19.56 7.35 26.46
C GLY A 260 18.38 7.48 27.43
N GLY A 261 17.92 6.40 28.05
CA GLY A 261 16.75 6.48 28.92
C GLY A 261 16.56 5.25 29.80
N ALA A 262 16.91 5.38 31.08
CA ALA A 262 16.19 4.66 32.12
C ALA A 262 14.75 5.20 32.20
N VAL A 263 13.77 4.34 32.51
CA VAL A 263 12.31 4.62 32.71
C VAL A 263 11.53 4.63 31.36
N LEU A 264 10.59 3.75 30.96
CA LEU A 264 9.72 2.68 31.49
C LEU A 264 9.46 1.71 30.29
N GLY A 265 9.29 0.40 30.43
CA GLY A 265 8.35 -0.22 31.34
C GLY A 265 6.91 -0.31 30.82
N VAL A 266 6.61 -0.21 29.50
CA VAL A 266 5.31 -0.63 28.93
C VAL A 266 5.49 -1.22 27.52
N ILE A 267 5.60 -2.55 27.46
CA ILE A 267 5.23 -3.32 26.26
C ILE A 267 3.70 -3.42 26.32
N GLY A 268 2.98 -2.53 25.65
CA GLY A 268 1.52 -2.54 25.74
C GLY A 268 0.83 -1.55 24.80
N VAL A 269 0.45 -2.06 23.63
CA VAL A 269 -0.71 -1.64 22.83
C VAL A 269 -0.63 -0.27 22.16
N ILE A 270 -0.30 -0.24 20.85
CA ILE A 270 -1.08 0.51 19.85
C ILE A 270 -1.23 -0.35 18.58
N ALA A 271 -2.22 -1.24 18.61
CA ALA A 271 -2.80 -1.78 17.39
C ALA A 271 -3.77 -0.73 16.81
N ALA A 272 -3.31 0.18 15.94
CA ALA A 272 -4.19 1.00 15.09
C ALA A 272 -3.42 1.87 14.07
N SER A 273 -2.94 1.29 12.96
CA SER A 273 -2.89 2.00 11.65
C SER A 273 -2.52 1.07 10.49
N ILE A 274 -3.32 0.02 10.28
CA ILE A 274 -3.58 -0.50 8.93
C ILE A 274 -5.09 -0.49 8.74
N ALA A 275 -5.65 0.71 8.69
CA ALA A 275 -6.82 0.95 7.87
C ALA A 275 -6.31 1.58 6.58
N VAL A 276 -5.78 0.74 5.67
CA VAL A 276 -5.91 1.09 4.25
C VAL A 276 -7.40 1.30 4.06
N ALA A 277 -7.79 2.53 3.74
CA ALA A 277 -9.17 2.97 3.66
C ALA A 277 -9.98 2.05 2.73
N HIS A 278 -10.60 1.02 3.29
CA HIS A 278 -11.85 0.46 2.82
C HIS A 278 -12.96 1.38 3.34
N ALA A 279 -13.04 2.57 2.75
CA ALA A 279 -14.32 3.25 2.65
C ALA A 279 -15.12 2.50 1.59
N THR A 280 -15.62 1.30 1.91
CA THR A 280 -16.84 0.83 1.25
C THR A 280 -17.89 1.85 1.61
N SER A 281 -18.17 2.75 0.68
CA SER A 281 -19.36 3.56 0.68
C SER A 281 -20.51 2.63 1.05
N ASP A 282 -21.03 2.83 2.25
CA ASP A 282 -22.25 2.20 2.72
C ASP A 282 -23.34 2.79 1.84
N ARG A 283 -23.48 2.20 0.65
CA ARG A 283 -24.48 2.56 -0.35
C ARG A 283 -25.78 2.07 0.25
N ARG A 284 -26.35 2.88 1.15
CA ARG A 284 -27.74 2.80 1.59
C ARG A 284 -28.57 2.66 0.32
N SER A 285 -28.98 1.43 0.02
CA SER A 285 -30.09 1.18 -0.88
C SER A 285 -31.26 1.98 -0.32
N PRO A 286 -31.85 2.94 -1.07
CA PRO A 286 -33.14 3.45 -0.70
C PRO A 286 -34.07 2.25 -0.66
N ALA A 287 -34.62 1.99 0.53
CA ALA A 287 -35.61 0.97 0.75
C ALA A 287 -36.71 1.10 -0.33
N ASN A 288 -36.94 -0.01 -1.02
CA ASN A 288 -38.14 -0.22 -1.81
C ASN A 288 -39.36 0.15 -0.96
N GLY A 289 -39.96 1.30 -1.27
CA GLY A 289 -41.28 1.68 -0.79
C GLY A 289 -42.32 0.77 -1.42
N HIS A 290 -42.53 -0.39 -0.81
CA HIS A 290 -43.72 -1.22 -1.01
C HIS A 290 -44.88 -0.53 -0.30
N GLY A 291 -45.54 0.38 -1.00
CA GLY A 291 -46.77 1.05 -0.56
C GLY A 291 -47.96 0.63 -1.43
N GLN A 292 -48.45 -0.60 -1.23
CA GLN A 292 -49.85 -0.90 -1.53
C GLN A 292 -50.65 -0.77 -0.23
N HIS A 293 -51.51 0.25 -0.14
CA HIS A 293 -52.79 0.07 0.55
C HIS A 293 -53.84 1.06 0.03
N LEU A 294 -54.96 0.47 -0.40
CA LEU A 294 -56.20 1.09 -0.85
C LEU A 294 -56.99 1.75 0.31
N SER A 295 -58.08 2.44 -0.07
CA SER A 295 -59.11 3.08 0.77
C SER A 295 -58.77 4.51 1.19
N GLY A 296 -59.61 5.52 1.02
CA GLY A 296 -60.98 5.60 0.51
C GLY A 296 -61.56 6.99 0.80
N HIS A 297 -62.61 7.34 0.06
CA HIS A 297 -63.66 8.31 0.41
C HIS A 297 -63.32 9.81 0.62
N GLY A 298 -63.77 10.62 -0.35
CA GLY A 298 -64.96 11.46 -0.12
C GLY A 298 -64.74 12.94 0.25
N ARG A 299 -64.97 13.84 -0.72
CA ARG A 299 -65.56 15.20 -0.54
C ARG A 299 -65.76 15.82 -1.93
N ARG A 300 -66.94 15.71 -2.54
CA ARG A 300 -68.11 16.62 -2.45
C ARG A 300 -67.77 18.10 -2.67
N ASN A 301 -67.99 18.52 -3.91
CA ASN A 301 -68.21 19.89 -4.36
C ASN A 301 -69.45 20.49 -3.70
N GLY A 302 -69.37 21.77 -3.37
CA GLY A 302 -70.48 22.62 -2.97
C GLY A 302 -70.03 24.07 -3.03
N GLY A 303 -70.03 24.64 -4.23
CA GLY A 303 -69.95 26.09 -4.42
C GLY A 303 -71.32 26.71 -4.21
N ALA A 304 -71.31 27.90 -3.63
CA ALA A 304 -72.38 28.89 -3.64
C ALA A 304 -71.93 30.05 -4.53
#